data_AF-A0A174CVM4-F1
#
_entry.id   AF-A0A174CVM4-F1
#
_cell.length_a   1.000
_cell.length_b   1.000
_cell.length_c   1.000
_cell.angle_alpha   90.00
_cell.angle_beta   90.00
_cell.angle_gamma   90.00
#
_symmetry.space_group_name_H-M   'P 1'
#
loop_
_entity.id
_entity.type
_entity.pdbx_description
1 polymer ?
#
loop_
_entity_poly.entity_id
_entity_poly.type
_entity_poly.pdbx_seq_one_letter_code
_entity_poly.pdbx_strand_id
1 'polypeptide(L)' 'MDKVICPKCNEIVTEGAGVKSEGIITCEKCKYQLHWECDGEKTISK' A
#
# COMPACT_ATOMS: atom_id res chain seq x y z
N MET A 1 -2.36 -5.86 -11.28
CA MET A 1 -2.21 -5.96 -9.81
C MET A 1 -1.29 -4.83 -9.39
N ASP A 2 -1.87 -3.76 -8.85
CA ASP A 2 -1.12 -2.61 -8.36
C ASP A 2 -0.33 -2.99 -7.12
N LYS A 3 0.95 -2.65 -7.07
CA LYS A 3 1.79 -2.90 -5.89
C LYS A 3 1.80 -1.63 -5.05
N VAL A 4 1.55 -1.76 -3.74
CA VAL A 4 1.69 -0.65 -2.80
C VAL A 4 3.17 -0.56 -2.44
N ILE A 5 3.77 0.56 -2.84
CA ILE A 5 5.19 0.85 -2.56
C ILE A 5 5.25 1.85 -1.41
N CYS A 6 6.13 1.59 -0.46
CA CYS A 6 6.41 2.52 0.62
C CYS A 6 7.08 3.79 0.07
N PRO A 7 6.50 4.99 0.27
CA PRO A 7 7.07 6.24 -0.26
C PRO A 7 8.39 6.64 0.43
N LYS A 8 8.73 6.02 1.57
CA LYS A 8 9.95 6.32 2.35
C LYS A 8 11.18 5.55 1.88
N CYS A 9 11.02 4.26 1.59
CA CYS A 9 12.13 3.37 1.25
C CYS A 9 11.99 2.70 -0.11
N ASN A 10 10.92 3.02 -0.85
CA ASN A 10 10.58 2.45 -2.15
C ASN A 10 10.42 0.92 -2.15
N GLU A 11 10.10 0.34 -0.99
CA GLU A 11 9.92 -1.10 -0.84
C GLU A 11 8.46 -1.50 -1.01
N ILE A 12 8.22 -2.65 -1.63
CA ILE A 12 6.87 -3.19 -1.82
C ILE A 12 6.37 -3.65 -0.45
N VAL A 13 5.32 -3.03 0.05
CA VAL A 13 4.73 -3.37 1.36
C VAL A 13 3.57 -4.35 1.23
N THR A 14 2.80 -4.27 0.14
CA THR A 14 1.71 -5.19 -0.15
C THR A 14 1.34 -5.15 -1.63
N GLU A 15 0.70 -6.21 -2.10
CA GLU A 15 0.13 -6.27 -3.43
C GLU A 15 -1.38 -5.98 -3.31
N GLY A 16 -1.85 -4.95 -4.01
CA GLY A 16 -3.24 -4.53 -4.00
C GLY A 16 -4.14 -5.68 -4.44
N ALA A 17 -5.15 -5.98 -3.63
CA ALA A 17 -5.95 -7.20 -3.74
C ALA A 17 -6.90 -7.25 -4.96
N GLY A 18 -6.90 -6.25 -5.84
CA GLY A 18 -7.82 -6.17 -6.99
C GLY A 18 -9.30 -6.07 -6.58
N VAL A 19 -9.55 -5.79 -5.30
CA VAL A 19 -10.87 -5.61 -4.68
C VAL A 19 -10.85 -4.33 -3.85
N LYS A 20 -12.02 -3.74 -3.59
CA LYS A 20 -12.13 -2.58 -2.70
C LYS A 20 -11.61 -2.95 -1.31
N SER A 21 -10.54 -2.31 -0.86
CA SER A 21 -9.90 -2.61 0.42
C SER A 21 -9.13 -1.39 0.91
N GLU A 22 -9.37 -0.99 2.14
CA GLU A 22 -8.62 0.06 2.83
C GLU A 22 -7.86 -0.54 4.00
N GLY A 23 -6.69 0.00 4.31
CA GLY A 23 -5.92 -0.46 5.45
C GLY A 23 -4.72 0.43 5.78
N ILE A 24 -4.21 0.25 6.99
CA ILE A 24 -2.92 0.79 7.39
C ILE A 24 -1.91 -0.32 7.26
N ILE A 25 -0.86 -0.09 6.48
CA ILE A 25 0.27 -1.00 6.43
C ILE A 25 1.52 -0.31 6.95
N THR A 26 2.25 -1.04 7.79
CA THR A 26 3.51 -0.56 8.34
C THR A 26 4.64 -1.19 7.55
N CYS A 27 5.47 -0.36 6.92
CA CYS A 27 6.68 -0.85 6.28
C CYS A 27 7.64 -1.38 7.35
N GLU A 28 8.03 -2.66 7.25
CA GLU A 28 8.91 -3.27 8.25
C GLU A 28 10.32 -2.67 8.28
N LYS A 29 10.84 -2.22 7.12
CA LYS A 29 12.17 -1.61 7.02
C LYS A 29 12.27 -0.26 7.70
N CYS A 30 11.38 0.67 7.34
CA CYS A 30 11.46 2.05 7.81
C CYS A 30 10.48 2.36 8.94
N LYS A 31 9.70 1.35 9.39
CA LYS A 31 8.62 1.47 10.38
C LYS A 31 7.59 2.54 10.00
N TYR A 32 7.54 2.94 8.72
CA TYR A 32 6.64 3.97 8.24
C TYR A 32 5.25 3.37 8.03
N GLN A 33 4.26 3.95 8.69
CA GLN A 33 2.86 3.62 8.48
C GLN A 33 2.34 4.40 7.29
N LEU A 34 1.82 3.70 6.29
CA LEU A 34 1.13 4.29 5.16
C LEU A 34 -0.30 3.79 5.11
N HIS A 35 -1.20 4.70 4.77
CA HIS A 35 -2.57 4.33 4.46
C HIS A 35 -2.60 3.92 3.00
N TRP A 36 -3.18 2.76 2.74
CA TRP A 36 -3.45 2.31 1.39
C TRP A 36 -4.94 2.09 1.25
N GLU A 37 -5.45 2.54 0.12
CA GLU A 37 -6.83 2.34 -0.27
C GLU A 37 -6.82 1.82 -1.70
N CYS A 38 -7.41 0.66 -1.91
CA CYS A 38 -7.64 0.08 -3.22
C CYS A 38 -9.12 0.26 -3.52
N ASP A 39 -9.46 1.01 -4.58
CA ASP A 39 -10.86 1.21 -4.96
C ASP A 39 -11.38 0.10 -5.90
N GLY A 40 -10.62 -1.00 -6.05
CA GLY A 40 -10.92 -2.11 -6.95
C GLY A 40 -10.38 -1.94 -8.37
N GLU A 41 -10.18 -0.69 -8.82
CA GLU A 41 -9.56 -0.37 -10.11
C GLU A 41 -8.18 0.31 -9.99
N LYS A 42 -7.96 1.07 -8.91
CA LYS A 42 -6.69 1.77 -8.64
C LYS A 42 -6.36 1.69 -7.16
N THR A 43 -5.08 1.49 -6.87
CA THR A 43 -4.55 1.55 -5.51
C THR A 43 -3.93 2.92 -5.28
N ILE A 44 -4.45 3.65 -4.29
CA ILE A 44 -3.99 4.97 -3.88
C ILE A 44 -3.26 4.78 -2.55
N SER A 45 -1.98 5.14 -2.49
CA SER A 45 -1.22 5.24 -1.25
C SER A 45 -1.15 6.71 -0.82
N LYS A 46 -1.54 7.00 0.43
CA LYS A 46 -1.46 8.33 1.05
C LYS A 46 -0.51 8.33 2.25
#